data_AF-A0A2U3NGI5-F1
#
_entry.id   AF-A0A2U3NGI5-F1
#
_cell.length_a   1.000
_cell.length_b   1.000
_cell.length_c   1.000
_cell.angle_alpha   90.00
_cell.angle_beta   90.00
_cell.angle_gamma   90.00
#
_symmetry.space_group_name_H-M   'P 1'
#
loop_
_entity.id
_entity.type
_entity.pdbx_description
1 polymer ?
#
loop_
_entity_poly.entity_id
_entity_poly.type
_entity_poly.pdbx_seq_one_letter_code
_entity_poly.pdbx_strand_id
1 'polypeptide(L)' 'MARSVNRSAGTGRFVSKATVARWPGKTTTERVGRGTGNNRTVNRSASTGKFVTNATAKRNPGGTIQQQV' A
#
# COMPACT_ATOMS: atom_id res chain seq x y z
N MET A 1 7.90 7.36 16.49
CA MET A 1 7.28 6.05 16.69
C MET A 1 6.56 5.65 15.42
N ALA A 2 6.77 4.42 14.96
CA ALA A 2 6.09 3.90 13.78
C ALA A 2 4.64 3.53 14.11
N ARG A 3 3.71 3.90 13.23
CA ARG A 3 2.26 3.64 13.35
C ARG A 3 1.74 2.87 12.14
N SER A 4 0.74 2.04 12.36
CA SER A 4 0.06 1.30 11.29
C SER A 4 -1.02 2.17 10.66
N VAL A 5 -1.00 2.29 9.34
CA VAL A 5 -1.95 3.08 8.55
C VAL A 5 -2.48 2.21 7.40
N ASN A 6 -3.71 2.47 6.96
CA ASN A 6 -4.25 1.79 5.79
C ASN A 6 -4.21 2.73 4.60
N ARG A 7 -3.88 2.21 3.42
CA ARG A 7 -3.71 2.99 2.19
C ARG A 7 -4.48 2.35 1.06
N SER A 8 -5.15 3.18 0.25
CA SER A 8 -5.82 2.75 -0.98
C SER A 8 -4.82 2.61 -2.13
N ALA A 9 -4.93 1.54 -2.90
CA ALA A 9 -4.18 1.32 -4.12
C ALA A 9 -4.50 2.31 -5.22
N GLY A 10 -5.79 2.58 -5.44
CA GLY A 10 -6.19 3.42 -6.56
C GLY A 10 -5.87 4.90 -6.38
N THR A 11 -5.92 5.40 -5.15
CA THR A 11 -5.70 6.84 -4.89
C THR A 11 -4.43 7.14 -4.12
N GLY A 12 -3.77 6.13 -3.55
CA GLY A 12 -2.62 6.32 -2.67
C GLY A 12 -2.94 7.08 -1.38
N ARG A 13 -4.21 7.32 -1.05
CA ARG A 13 -4.63 8.05 0.17
C ARG A 13 -4.72 7.11 1.35
N PHE A 14 -4.49 7.65 2.56
CA PHE A 14 -4.78 6.93 3.79
C PHE A 14 -6.30 6.79 3.96
N VAL A 15 -6.73 5.60 4.35
CA VAL A 15 -8.14 5.23 4.48
C VAL A 15 -8.43 4.62 5.84
N SER A 16 -9.71 4.62 6.21
CA SER A 16 -10.18 4.03 7.45
C SER A 16 -10.16 2.50 7.39
N LYS A 17 -10.23 1.86 8.57
CA LYS A 17 -10.38 0.40 8.69
C LYS A 17 -11.69 -0.10 8.05
N ALA A 18 -12.75 0.70 8.06
CA ALA A 18 -14.01 0.37 7.40
C ALA A 18 -13.85 0.30 5.87
N THR A 19 -13.01 1.17 5.28
CA THR A 19 -12.68 1.11 3.86
C THR A 19 -11.92 -0.16 3.53
N VAL A 20 -11.00 -0.60 4.40
CA VAL A 20 -10.30 -1.88 4.25
C VAL A 20 -11.28 -3.05 4.30
N ALA A 21 -12.23 -3.04 5.23
CA ALA A 21 -13.24 -4.10 5.32
C ALA A 21 -14.16 -4.15 4.09
N ARG A 22 -14.51 -3.00 3.51
CA ARG A 22 -15.32 -2.91 2.29
C ARG A 22 -14.56 -3.30 1.03
N TRP A 23 -13.25 -3.02 0.96
CA TRP A 23 -12.43 -3.20 -0.24
C TRP A 23 -11.08 -3.86 0.09
N PRO A 24 -11.07 -5.07 0.66
CA PRO A 24 -9.84 -5.69 1.15
C PRO A 24 -8.80 -5.88 0.06
N GLY A 25 -9.22 -6.12 -1.19
CA GLY A 25 -8.30 -6.29 -2.32
C GLY A 25 -7.77 -5.00 -2.96
N LYS A 26 -8.17 -3.83 -2.45
CA LYS A 26 -7.78 -2.50 -2.97
C LYS A 26 -7.11 -1.63 -1.92
N THR A 27 -6.87 -2.17 -0.72
CA THR A 27 -6.24 -1.46 0.38
C THR A 27 -5.17 -2.32 1.02
N THR A 28 -4.11 -1.71 1.54
CA THR A 28 -3.15 -2.42 2.40
C THR A 28 -2.90 -1.67 3.69
N THR A 29 -2.48 -2.42 4.70
CA THR A 29 -1.96 -1.86 5.95
C THR A 29 -0.44 -1.79 5.88
N GLU A 30 0.12 -0.61 6.12
CA GLU A 30 1.56 -0.34 6.12
C GLU A 30 1.98 0.37 7.43
N ARG A 31 3.26 0.27 7.76
CA ARG A 31 3.85 0.94 8.93
C ARG A 31 4.60 2.17 8.47
N VAL A 32 4.28 3.33 9.04
CA VAL A 32 4.90 4.62 8.70
C VAL A 32 5.37 5.35 9.94
N GLY A 33 6.48 6.09 9.83
CA GLY A 33 6.95 7.04 10.85
C GLY A 33 8.41 6.84 11.27
N ARG A 34 8.89 7.69 12.17
CA ARG A 34 10.26 7.62 12.72
C ARG A 34 10.54 6.23 13.31
N GLY A 35 11.52 5.52 12.72
CA GLY A 35 11.94 4.18 13.09
C GLY A 35 11.57 3.07 12.07
N THR A 36 10.79 3.36 11.03
CA THR A 36 10.67 2.45 9.87
C THR A 36 11.72 2.82 8.82
N GLY A 37 12.49 1.84 8.36
CA GLY A 37 13.63 2.01 7.44
C GLY A 37 13.24 2.33 6.00
N ASN A 38 12.26 3.21 5.82
CA ASN A 38 11.51 3.59 4.61
C ASN A 38 12.38 4.25 3.50
N ASN A 39 13.57 3.72 3.25
CA ASN A 39 14.49 4.23 2.25
C ASN A 39 14.27 3.57 0.89
N ARG A 40 13.53 2.44 0.82
CA ARG A 40 13.33 1.70 -0.42
C ARG A 40 11.87 1.78 -0.88
N THR A 41 11.65 2.41 -2.02
CA THR A 41 10.36 2.36 -2.70
C THR A 41 10.14 0.98 -3.32
N VAL A 42 9.04 0.33 -2.96
CA VAL A 42 8.61 -0.96 -3.50
C VAL A 42 7.15 -0.89 -3.93
N ASN A 43 6.82 -1.64 -4.98
CA ASN A 43 5.44 -1.80 -5.44
C ASN A 43 4.87 -3.09 -4.87
N ARG A 44 3.66 -3.05 -4.31
CA ARG A 44 2.95 -4.20 -3.76
C ARG A 44 1.53 -4.27 -4.31
N SER A 45 1.07 -5.47 -4.67
CA SER A 45 -0.32 -5.69 -5.02
C SER A 45 -1.21 -5.54 -3.78
N ALA A 46 -2.28 -4.75 -3.88
CA ALA A 46 -3.21 -4.58 -2.78
C ALA A 46 -4.16 -5.77 -2.59
N SER A 47 -4.29 -6.63 -3.60
CA SER A 47 -5.12 -7.83 -3.51
C SER A 47 -4.39 -9.02 -2.90
N THR A 48 -3.11 -9.18 -3.23
CA THR A 48 -2.34 -10.37 -2.85
C THR A 48 -1.24 -10.08 -1.84
N GLY A 49 -0.91 -8.80 -1.58
CA GLY A 49 0.21 -8.42 -0.73
C GLY A 49 1.60 -8.74 -1.31
N LYS A 50 1.66 -9.32 -2.52
CA LYS A 50 2.93 -9.68 -3.19
C LYS A 50 3.63 -8.43 -3.72
N PHE A 51 4.97 -8.43 -3.67
CA PHE A 51 5.75 -7.42 -4.38
C PHE A 51 5.59 -7.62 -5.89
N VAL A 52 5.46 -6.50 -6.60
CA VAL A 52 5.28 -6.49 -8.04
C VAL A 52 6.28 -5.55 -8.68
N THR A 53 6.48 -5.70 -9.98
CA THR A 53 7.38 -4.84 -10.74
C THR A 53 6.74 -3.48 -11.02
N ASN A 54 7.57 -2.50 -11.36
CA ASN A 54 7.09 -1.18 -11.76
C ASN A 54 6.20 -1.23 -13.02
N ALA A 55 6.47 -2.18 -13.93
CA ALA A 55 5.64 -2.43 -15.09
C ALA A 55 4.22 -2.89 -14.70
N THR A 56 4.11 -3.73 -13.67
CA THR A 56 2.81 -4.17 -13.13
C THR A 56 2.07 -3.00 -12.49
N ALA A 57 2.78 -2.16 -11.74
CA ALA A 57 2.20 -0.96 -11.15
C ALA A 57 1.67 0.02 -12.19
N LYS A 58 2.39 0.17 -13.32
CA LYS A 58 1.92 0.99 -14.46
C LYS A 58 0.70 0.40 -15.17
N ARG A 59 0.61 -0.93 -15.31
CA ARG A 59 -0.55 -1.60 -15.94
C ARG A 59 -1.78 -1.66 -15.04
N ASN A 60 -1.59 -1.66 -13.72
CA ASN A 60 -2.67 -1.74 -12.75
C ASN A 60 -2.50 -0.72 -11.61
N PRO A 61 -2.52 0.60 -11.92
CA PRO A 61 -2.33 1.64 -10.92
C PRO A 61 -3.42 1.57 -9.84
N GLY A 62 -4.63 1.12 -10.20
CA GLY A 62 -5.77 0.91 -9.31
C GLY A 62 -5.62 -0.24 -8.30
N GLY A 63 -4.64 -1.13 -8.47
CA GLY A 63 -4.49 -2.36 -7.70
C GLY A 63 -3.10 -2.55 -7.08
N THR A 64 -2.21 -1.58 -7.26
CA THR A 64 -0.85 -1.61 -6.72
C THR A 64 -0.58 -0.40 -5.86
N ILE A 65 0.16 -0.61 -4.78
CA ILE A 65 0.54 0.40 -3.81
C ILE A 65 2.05 0.59 -3.88
N GLN A 66 2.47 1.84 -4.04
CA GLN A 66 3.83 2.26 -3.76
C GLN A 66 3.94 2.53 -2.26
N GLN A 67 4.82 1.77 -1.62
CA GLN A 67 5.17 1.94 -0.22
C GLN A 67 6.67 2.09 -0.10
N GLN A 68 7.10 2.70 0.99
CA GLN A 68 8.50 2.75 1.37
C GLN A 68 8.71 1.78 2.51
N VAL A 69 9.65 0.85 2.35
CA VAL A 69 10.06 -0.13 3.36
C VAL A 69 11.47 0.13 3.83
#